data_AF-A0A8B6XHB2-F1
#
_entry.id   AF-A0A8B6XHB2-F1
#
_cell.length_a   1.000
_cell.length_b   1.000
_cell.length_c   1.000
_cell.angle_alpha   90.00
_cell.angle_beta   90.00
_cell.angle_gamma   90.00
#
_symmetry.space_group_name_H-M   'P 1'
#
loop_
_entity.id
_entity.type
_entity.pdbx_description
1 polymer ?
#
loop_
_entity_poly.entity_id
_entity_poly.type
_entity_poly.pdbx_seq_one_letter_code
_entity_poly.pdbx_strand_id
1 'polypeptide(L)'
;MALTAAQLLDELMGKDRNLVPGEKSSQVHWSHPDCCKFFLCGFCPSDLFTNTKADLGPCSKVHDEQLKVEYENSDEYGELGYEKDFIHFLSNIQADVERKIRRGHERLLMNKAREQELAVNDSDKVKMLTEHINQMLQEVEQLGSEGKVDEAQGVAKIVEQLKEEREQVKCFD
;
A
#
# COMPACT_ATOMS: atom_id res chain seq x y z
N MET A 1 -12.22 24.08 11.83
CA MET A 1 -12.38 23.60 13.22
C MET A 1 -12.82 24.78 14.05
N ALA A 2 -14.01 24.74 14.67
CA ALA A 2 -14.44 25.82 15.54
C ALA A 2 -13.62 25.74 16.84
N LEU A 3 -12.83 26.77 17.13
CA LEU A 3 -12.17 26.92 18.42
C LEU A 3 -13.25 26.87 19.50
N THR A 4 -13.05 26.04 20.52
CA THR A 4 -13.98 25.99 21.66
C THR A 4 -13.95 27.34 22.37
N ALA A 5 -15.04 27.72 23.02
CA ALA A 5 -15.11 29.00 23.75
C ALA A 5 -13.99 29.13 24.79
N ALA A 6 -13.53 28.01 25.36
CA ALA A 6 -12.36 27.96 26.24
C ALA A 6 -11.07 28.35 25.50
N GLN A 7 -10.77 27.72 24.36
CA GLN A 7 -9.56 28.01 23.56
C GLN A 7 -9.51 29.46 23.08
N LEU A 8 -10.63 30.03 22.61
CA LEU A 8 -10.69 31.43 22.20
C LEU A 8 -10.43 32.39 23.37
N LEU A 9 -10.95 32.04 24.55
CA LEU A 9 -10.73 32.85 25.74
C LEU A 9 -9.29 32.74 26.27
N ASP A 10 -8.65 31.58 26.12
CA ASP A 10 -7.24 31.38 26.51
C ASP A 10 -6.29 32.16 25.59
N GLU A 11 -6.63 32.31 24.30
CA GLU A 11 -5.91 33.21 23.38
C GLU A 11 -6.07 34.69 23.74
N LEU A 12 -7.24 35.10 24.23
CA LEU A 12 -7.57 36.50 24.52
C LEU A 12 -7.07 36.96 25.89
N MET A 13 -7.11 36.08 26.89
CA MET A 13 -6.89 36.41 28.32
C MET A 13 -5.68 35.69 28.92
N GLY A 14 -5.00 34.83 28.16
CA GLY A 14 -3.92 33.97 28.62
C GLY A 14 -4.44 32.69 29.30
N LYS A 15 -3.73 31.58 29.08
CA LYS A 15 -4.03 30.26 29.67
C LYS A 15 -4.07 30.28 31.21
N ASP A 16 -3.44 31.28 31.83
CA ASP A 16 -3.34 31.47 33.28
C ASP A 16 -4.55 32.18 33.90
N ARG A 17 -5.59 32.51 33.11
CA ARG A 17 -6.79 33.23 33.60
C ARG A 17 -7.46 32.56 34.81
N ASN A 18 -7.42 31.24 34.90
CA ASN A 18 -8.07 30.49 35.96
C ASN A 18 -7.16 30.22 37.18
N LEU A 19 -5.91 30.68 37.18
CA LEU A 19 -4.98 30.47 38.29
C LEU A 19 -5.24 31.47 39.43
N VAL A 20 -5.15 30.98 40.67
CA VAL A 20 -5.29 31.82 41.87
C VAL A 20 -4.08 32.75 41.97
N PRO A 21 -4.23 34.04 42.34
CA PRO A 21 -3.11 34.95 42.49
C PRO A 21 -2.06 34.42 43.49
N GLY A 22 -0.94 33.91 42.97
CA GLY A 22 0.15 33.31 43.75
C GLY A 22 0.48 31.86 43.40
N GLU A 23 -0.40 31.14 42.70
CA GLU A 23 -0.04 29.87 42.05
C GLU A 23 0.74 30.18 40.77
N LYS A 24 2.04 29.86 40.78
CA LYS A 24 2.76 29.71 39.51
C LYS A 24 2.09 28.54 38.79
N SER A 25 1.66 28.77 37.55
CA SER A 25 1.45 27.68 36.59
C SER A 25 2.54 26.65 36.86
N SER A 26 2.18 25.41 37.17
CA SER A 26 3.14 24.34 37.29
C SER A 26 3.81 24.24 35.93
N GLN A 27 4.89 25.01 35.73
CA GLN A 27 5.67 25.11 34.52
C GLN A 27 6.29 23.73 34.35
N VAL A 28 5.56 22.85 33.67
CA VAL A 28 6.05 21.53 33.33
C VAL A 28 7.23 21.76 32.42
N HIS A 29 8.44 21.59 32.94
CA HIS A 29 9.66 21.74 32.14
C HIS A 29 9.63 20.75 30.96
N TRP A 30 10.10 21.15 29.78
CA TRP A 30 10.13 20.31 28.58
C TRP A 30 10.84 18.96 28.79
N SER A 31 11.77 18.88 29.75
CA SER A 31 12.46 17.64 30.14
C SER A 31 11.58 16.62 30.88
N HIS A 32 10.36 16.95 31.29
CA HIS A 32 9.48 16.02 32.00
C HIS A 32 9.15 14.79 31.14
N PRO A 33 9.21 13.53 31.66
CA PRO A 33 9.03 12.32 30.85
C PRO A 33 7.70 12.25 30.09
N ASP A 34 6.66 12.91 30.61
CA ASP A 34 5.32 12.95 30.02
C ASP A 34 5.21 13.90 28.82
N CYS A 35 6.16 14.83 28.63
CA CYS A 35 6.19 15.66 27.42
C CYS A 35 6.74 14.87 26.24
N CYS A 36 6.11 14.99 25.08
CA CYS A 36 6.53 14.26 23.89
C CYS A 36 7.81 14.84 23.27
N LYS A 37 8.89 14.07 23.28
CA LYS A 37 10.20 14.50 22.78
C LYS A 37 10.18 14.70 21.27
N PHE A 38 9.46 13.85 20.54
CA PHE A 38 9.30 14.00 19.10
C PHE A 38 8.53 15.27 18.74
N PHE A 39 7.51 15.64 19.52
CA PHE A 39 6.79 16.89 19.32
C PHE A 39 7.68 18.12 19.58
N LEU A 40 8.50 18.07 20.63
CA LEU A 40 9.48 19.12 20.92
C LEU A 40 10.50 19.31 19.78
N CYS A 41 10.94 18.22 19.14
CA CYS A 41 11.87 18.28 18.01
C CYS A 41 11.21 18.71 16.68
N GLY A 42 9.88 18.80 16.62
CA GLY A 42 9.17 19.24 15.43
C GLY A 42 7.71 18.81 15.39
N PHE A 43 7.46 17.50 15.28
CA PHE A 43 6.11 16.92 15.21
C PHE A 43 6.06 15.51 15.81
N CYS A 44 4.90 15.11 16.33
CA CYS A 44 4.70 13.75 16.80
C CYS A 44 4.22 12.84 15.64
N PRO A 45 4.94 11.76 15.32
CA PRO A 45 4.52 10.83 14.27
C PRO A 45 3.17 10.16 14.55
N SER A 46 2.85 9.91 15.82
CA SER A 46 1.55 9.35 16.24
C SER A 46 0.39 10.24 15.82
N ASP A 47 0.50 11.56 16.04
CA ASP A 47 -0.54 12.51 15.66
C ASP A 47 -0.66 12.64 14.13
N LEU A 48 0.48 12.66 13.44
CA LEU A 48 0.54 12.81 11.98
C LEU A 48 -0.10 11.63 11.23
N PHE A 49 0.07 10.40 11.74
CA PHE A 49 -0.44 9.19 11.10
C PHE A 49 -1.79 8.71 11.62
N THR A 50 -2.45 9.46 12.51
CA THR A 50 -3.81 9.13 12.96
C THR A 50 -4.77 8.98 11.77
N ASN A 51 -5.63 7.95 11.82
CA ASN A 51 -6.59 7.64 10.75
C ASN A 51 -5.97 7.26 9.39
N THR A 52 -4.68 6.91 9.34
CA THR A 52 -4.04 6.42 8.11
C THR A 52 -3.84 4.90 8.17
N LYS A 53 -3.47 4.29 7.03
CA LYS A 53 -3.08 2.87 7.01
C LYS A 53 -1.82 2.54 7.80
N ALA A 54 -1.09 3.57 8.25
CA ALA A 54 0.13 3.45 9.04
C ALA A 54 -0.06 4.01 10.46
N ASP A 55 -1.30 3.99 10.98
CA ASP A 55 -1.64 4.51 12.30
C ASP A 55 -0.81 3.85 13.41
N LEU A 56 -0.14 4.69 14.21
CA LEU A 56 0.66 4.31 15.37
C LEU A 56 -0.14 4.35 16.67
N GLY A 57 -1.41 4.76 16.60
CA GLY A 57 -2.27 5.06 17.74
C GLY A 57 -2.08 6.48 18.27
N PRO A 58 -3.02 6.95 19.12
CA PRO A 58 -2.95 8.29 19.71
C PRO A 58 -1.72 8.40 20.63
N CYS A 59 -1.07 9.58 20.62
CA CYS A 59 0.05 9.82 21.51
C CYS A 59 -0.42 9.88 22.98
N SER A 60 0.28 9.21 23.88
CA SER A 60 0.00 9.25 25.33
C SER A 60 0.69 10.41 26.04
N LYS A 61 1.46 11.22 25.31
CA LYS A 61 2.33 12.27 25.85
C LYS A 61 1.73 13.66 25.60
N VAL A 62 2.18 14.64 26.39
CA VAL A 62 1.73 16.03 26.29
C VAL A 62 2.38 16.71 25.07
N HIS A 63 1.54 17.31 24.23
CA HIS A 63 1.91 18.15 23.08
C HIS A 63 1.53 19.60 23.40
N ASP A 64 2.48 20.39 23.93
CA ASP A 64 2.28 21.82 24.17
C ASP A 64 3.25 22.63 23.31
N GLU A 65 2.70 23.54 22.50
CA GLU A 65 3.47 24.42 21.60
C GLU A 65 4.37 25.37 22.41
N GLN A 66 3.96 25.78 23.61
CA GLN A 66 4.77 26.66 24.45
C GLN A 66 6.09 25.98 24.85
N LEU A 67 6.02 24.71 25.27
CA LEU A 67 7.20 23.93 25.64
C LEU A 67 8.13 23.66 24.46
N LYS A 68 7.57 23.53 23.27
CA LYS A 68 8.35 23.40 22.04
C LYS A 68 9.15 24.67 21.75
N VAL A 69 8.51 25.84 21.80
CA VAL A 69 9.18 27.13 21.59
C VAL A 69 10.23 27.37 22.68
N GLU A 70 9.95 27.02 23.93
CA GLU A 70 10.93 27.12 25.02
C GLU A 70 12.14 26.21 24.78
N TYR A 71 11.93 24.97 24.33
CA TYR A 71 13.00 24.04 24.01
C TYR A 71 13.84 24.50 22.81
N GLU A 72 13.21 24.96 21.73
CA GLU A 72 13.89 25.47 20.52
C GLU A 72 14.75 26.71 20.81
N ASN A 73 14.36 27.53 21.79
CA ASN A 73 15.12 28.70 22.24
C ASN A 73 16.16 28.41 23.33
N SER A 74 16.22 27.17 23.82
CA SER A 74 17.16 26.78 24.88
C SER A 74 18.52 26.40 24.31
N ASP A 75 19.59 26.65 25.08
CA ASP A 75 20.96 26.22 24.73
C ASP A 75 21.12 24.69 24.74
N GLU A 76 20.13 23.96 25.25
CA GLU A 76 20.12 22.49 25.35
C GLU A 76 19.55 21.79 24.09
N TYR A 77 19.06 22.59 23.12
CA TYR A 77 18.61 22.09 21.82
C TYR A 77 19.75 21.38 21.08
N GLY A 78 19.54 20.15 20.64
CA GLY A 78 20.58 19.33 19.98
C GLY A 78 21.58 18.61 20.90
N GLU A 79 21.75 19.04 22.15
CA GLU A 79 22.72 18.44 23.09
C GLU A 79 22.12 17.26 23.87
N LEU A 80 20.83 17.32 24.20
CA LEU A 80 20.10 16.27 24.92
C LEU A 80 19.88 14.99 24.12
N GLY A 81 20.09 15.03 22.79
CA GLY A 81 19.98 13.86 21.90
C GLY A 81 18.56 13.49 21.47
N TYR A 82 17.55 14.31 21.80
CA TYR A 82 16.16 14.06 21.41
C TYR A 82 15.98 14.03 19.89
N GLU A 83 16.73 14.86 19.17
CA GLU A 83 16.74 14.93 17.71
C GLU A 83 17.37 13.68 17.09
N LYS A 84 18.40 13.11 17.74
CA LYS A 84 19.03 11.87 17.28
C LYS A 84 18.05 10.71 17.39
N ASP A 85 17.34 10.61 18.52
CA ASP A 85 16.29 9.62 18.72
C ASP A 85 15.14 9.81 17.73
N PHE A 86 14.76 11.06 17.46
CA PHE A 86 13.73 11.39 16.48
C PHE A 86 14.14 10.98 15.06
N ILE A 87 15.36 11.32 14.63
CA ILE A 87 15.89 10.91 13.33
C ILE A 87 15.99 9.38 13.23
N HIS A 88 16.43 8.71 14.29
CA HIS A 88 16.50 7.25 14.31
C HIS A 88 15.11 6.63 14.15
N PHE A 89 14.11 7.15 14.86
CA PHE A 89 12.72 6.72 14.74
C PHE A 89 12.17 6.94 13.33
N LEU A 90 12.39 8.12 12.73
CA LEU A 90 11.99 8.41 11.35
C LEU A 90 12.68 7.49 10.34
N SER A 91 13.98 7.21 10.52
CA SER A 91 14.75 6.30 9.67
C SER A 91 14.17 4.88 9.72
N ASN A 92 13.72 4.43 10.89
CA ASN A 92 13.08 3.13 11.05
C ASN A 92 11.73 3.06 10.29
N ILE A 93 10.90 4.11 10.40
CA ILE A 93 9.65 4.21 9.64
C ILE A 93 9.93 4.21 8.13
N GLN A 94 10.92 4.99 7.69
CA GLN A 94 11.32 5.01 6.29
C GLN A 94 11.73 3.62 5.80
N ALA A 95 12.57 2.91 6.55
CA ALA A 95 13.01 1.56 6.22
C ALA A 95 11.84 0.55 6.16
N ASP A 96 10.82 0.70 7.01
CA ASP A 96 9.60 -0.10 6.96
C ASP A 96 8.78 0.18 5.70
N VAL A 97 8.63 1.45 5.33
CA VAL A 97 7.93 1.86 4.10
C VAL A 97 8.66 1.34 2.87
N GLU A 98 9.98 1.46 2.81
CA GLU A 98 10.80 0.92 1.73
C GLU A 98 10.66 -0.60 1.61
N ARG A 99 10.65 -1.33 2.74
CA ARG A 99 10.41 -2.78 2.74
C ARG A 99 9.02 -3.13 2.20
N LYS A 100 7.98 -2.36 2.56
CA LYS A 100 6.62 -2.54 2.02
C LYS A 100 6.58 -2.27 0.51
N ILE A 101 7.24 -1.23 0.04
CA ILE A 101 7.33 -0.88 -1.39
C ILE A 101 8.02 -2.02 -2.16
N ARG A 102 9.18 -2.51 -1.70
CA ARG A 102 9.89 -3.62 -2.35
C ARG A 102 9.01 -4.87 -2.47
N ARG A 103 8.37 -5.29 -1.38
CA ARG A 103 7.43 -6.43 -1.39
C ARG A 103 6.25 -6.20 -2.34
N GLY A 104 5.76 -4.96 -2.43
CA GLY A 104 4.72 -4.58 -3.38
C GLY A 104 5.16 -4.77 -4.83
N HIS A 105 6.35 -4.28 -5.18
CA HIS A 105 6.92 -4.47 -6.51
C HIS A 105 7.18 -5.95 -6.85
N GLU A 106 7.76 -6.72 -5.92
CA GLU A 106 8.00 -8.16 -6.12
C GLU A 106 6.69 -8.92 -6.41
N ARG A 107 5.62 -8.63 -5.65
CA ARG A 107 4.30 -9.23 -5.88
C ARG A 107 3.73 -8.86 -7.26
N LEU A 108 3.86 -7.60 -7.66
CA LEU A 108 3.39 -7.14 -8.98
C LEU A 108 4.18 -7.81 -10.11
N LEU A 109 5.50 -7.98 -9.96
CA LEU A 109 6.34 -8.66 -10.94
C LEU A 109 5.99 -10.14 -11.04
N MET A 110 5.78 -10.83 -9.91
CA MET A 110 5.37 -12.24 -9.91
C MET A 110 4.00 -12.44 -10.56
N ASN A 111 3.04 -11.57 -10.29
CA ASN A 111 1.73 -11.65 -10.93
C ASN A 111 1.83 -11.44 -12.45
N LYS A 112 2.59 -10.43 -12.89
CA LYS A 112 2.83 -10.21 -14.33
C LYS A 112 3.53 -11.38 -15.01
N ALA A 113 4.53 -11.98 -14.35
CA ALA A 113 5.22 -13.15 -14.89
C ALA A 113 4.25 -14.33 -15.04
N ARG A 114 3.39 -14.57 -14.04
CA ARG A 114 2.35 -15.61 -14.10
C ARG A 114 1.31 -15.34 -15.19
N GLU A 115 0.87 -14.09 -15.36
CA GLU A 115 -0.03 -13.69 -16.45
C GLU A 115 0.62 -13.93 -17.82
N GLN A 116 1.91 -13.60 -17.98
CA GLN A 116 2.65 -13.88 -19.21
C GLN A 116 2.82 -15.38 -19.47
N GLU A 117 3.14 -16.19 -18.45
CA GLU A 117 3.22 -17.65 -18.57
C GLU A 117 1.88 -18.26 -18.99
N LEU A 118 0.76 -17.78 -18.42
CA LEU A 118 -0.58 -18.21 -18.82
C LEU A 118 -0.86 -17.85 -20.28
N ALA A 119 -0.58 -16.61 -20.69
CA ALA A 119 -0.77 -16.16 -22.07
C ALA A 119 0.08 -16.98 -23.08
N VAL A 120 1.32 -17.34 -22.72
CA VAL A 120 2.18 -18.20 -23.56
C VAL A 120 1.60 -19.60 -23.65
N ASN A 121 1.16 -20.19 -22.53
CA ASN A 121 0.55 -21.51 -22.51
C ASN A 121 -0.73 -21.56 -23.35
N ASP A 122 -1.58 -20.54 -23.27
CA ASP A 122 -2.82 -20.47 -24.04
C ASP A 122 -2.54 -20.25 -25.53
N SER A 123 -1.51 -19.44 -25.89
CA SER A 123 -1.02 -19.33 -27.26
C SER A 123 -0.54 -20.67 -27.82
N ASP A 124 0.22 -21.45 -27.05
CA ASP A 124 0.74 -22.74 -27.49
C ASP A 124 -0.37 -23.78 -27.61
N LYS A 125 -1.37 -23.80 -26.71
CA LYS A 125 -2.59 -24.62 -26.88
C LYS A 125 -3.33 -24.28 -28.16
N VAL A 126 -3.49 -22.99 -28.47
CA VAL A 126 -4.14 -22.54 -29.71
C VAL A 126 -3.37 -23.03 -30.95
N LYS A 127 -2.03 -22.98 -30.94
CA LYS A 127 -1.20 -23.52 -32.04
C LYS A 127 -1.39 -25.03 -32.18
N MET A 128 -1.29 -25.80 -31.09
CA MET A 128 -1.46 -27.25 -31.09
C MET A 128 -2.85 -27.67 -31.61
N LEU A 129 -3.91 -27.01 -31.14
CA LEU A 129 -5.28 -27.24 -31.64
C LEU A 129 -5.39 -26.90 -33.13
N THR A 130 -4.76 -25.81 -33.58
CA THR A 130 -4.78 -25.42 -34.99
C THR A 130 -4.07 -26.43 -35.89
N GLU A 131 -2.91 -26.95 -35.46
CA GLU A 131 -2.20 -28.00 -36.19
C GLU A 131 -3.02 -29.29 -36.28
N HIS A 132 -3.63 -29.71 -35.18
CA HIS A 132 -4.48 -30.90 -35.15
C HIS A 132 -5.74 -30.76 -36.01
N ILE A 133 -6.39 -29.60 -35.99
CA ILE A 133 -7.52 -29.26 -36.88
C ILE A 133 -7.10 -29.38 -38.34
N ASN A 134 -5.93 -28.85 -38.71
CA ASN A 134 -5.44 -28.91 -40.08
C ASN A 134 -5.14 -30.35 -40.54
N GLN A 135 -4.58 -31.18 -39.66
CA GLN A 135 -4.34 -32.61 -39.95
C GLN A 135 -5.65 -33.37 -40.17
N MET A 136 -6.64 -33.20 -39.30
CA MET A 136 -7.93 -33.88 -39.45
C MET A 136 -8.74 -33.35 -40.64
N LEU A 137 -8.59 -32.09 -41.02
CA LEU A 137 -9.19 -31.56 -42.26
C LEU A 137 -8.64 -32.25 -43.51
N GLN A 138 -7.32 -32.50 -43.56
CA GLN A 138 -6.71 -33.28 -44.65
C GLN A 138 -7.25 -34.72 -44.70
N GLU A 139 -7.44 -35.34 -43.53
CA GLU A 139 -8.02 -36.68 -43.43
C GLU A 139 -9.49 -36.71 -43.93
N VAL A 140 -10.29 -35.70 -43.58
CA VAL A 140 -11.66 -35.52 -44.10
C VAL A 140 -11.66 -35.39 -45.62
N GLU A 141 -10.77 -34.57 -46.18
CA GLU A 141 -10.63 -34.41 -47.64
C GLU A 141 -10.27 -35.73 -48.33
N GLN A 142 -9.33 -36.49 -47.74
CA GLN A 142 -8.93 -37.79 -48.26
C GLN A 142 -10.06 -38.82 -48.21
N LEU A 143 -10.72 -38.99 -47.07
CA LEU A 143 -11.87 -39.91 -46.92
C LEU A 143 -13.04 -39.52 -47.84
N GLY A 144 -13.24 -38.22 -48.06
CA GLY A 144 -14.18 -37.70 -49.04
C GLY A 144 -13.83 -38.10 -50.48
N SER A 145 -12.56 -38.00 -50.85
CA SER A 145 -12.07 -38.42 -52.19
C SER A 145 -12.16 -39.93 -52.42
N GLU A 146 -12.03 -40.73 -51.37
CA GLU A 146 -12.17 -42.20 -51.39
C GLU A 146 -13.64 -42.65 -51.40
N GLY A 147 -14.60 -41.73 -51.24
CA GLY A 147 -16.03 -42.02 -51.24
C GLY A 147 -16.57 -42.57 -49.92
N LYS A 148 -15.79 -42.52 -48.83
CA LYS A 148 -16.19 -42.96 -47.48
C LYS A 148 -16.93 -41.86 -46.74
N VAL A 149 -18.14 -41.54 -47.22
CA VAL A 149 -18.92 -40.37 -46.77
C VAL A 149 -19.27 -40.42 -45.28
N ASP A 150 -19.66 -41.59 -44.75
CA ASP A 150 -20.05 -41.73 -43.35
C ASP A 150 -18.87 -41.52 -42.38
N GLU A 151 -17.68 -42.03 -42.74
CA GLU A 151 -16.45 -41.84 -41.95
C GLU A 151 -15.97 -40.39 -42.00
N ALA A 152 -16.00 -39.76 -43.18
CA ALA A 152 -15.66 -38.35 -43.36
C ALA A 152 -16.57 -37.42 -42.53
N GLN A 153 -17.87 -37.71 -42.45
CA GLN A 153 -18.81 -36.97 -41.59
C GLN A 153 -18.51 -37.15 -40.10
N GLY A 154 -18.02 -38.33 -39.68
CA GLY A 154 -17.57 -38.58 -38.32
C GLY A 154 -16.39 -37.70 -37.93
N VAL A 155 -15.33 -37.69 -38.74
CA VAL A 155 -14.12 -36.89 -38.49
C VAL A 155 -14.43 -35.38 -38.57
N ALA A 156 -15.29 -34.97 -39.50
CA ALA A 156 -15.71 -33.56 -39.64
C ALA A 156 -16.42 -33.02 -38.37
N LYS A 157 -17.21 -33.85 -37.67
CA LYS A 157 -17.82 -33.45 -36.39
C LYS A 157 -16.78 -33.22 -35.29
N ILE A 158 -15.72 -34.04 -35.25
CA ILE A 158 -14.63 -33.89 -34.28
C ILE A 158 -13.84 -32.60 -34.59
N VAL A 159 -13.63 -32.28 -35.86
CA VAL A 159 -13.02 -31.01 -36.27
C VAL A 159 -13.82 -29.80 -35.78
N GLU A 160 -15.15 -29.83 -35.87
CA GLU A 160 -15.99 -28.75 -35.33
C GLU A 160 -15.88 -28.64 -33.80
N GLN A 161 -15.85 -29.76 -33.07
CA GLN A 161 -15.61 -29.76 -31.63
C GLN A 161 -14.26 -29.13 -31.25
N LEU A 162 -13.19 -29.47 -31.96
CA LEU A 162 -11.87 -28.88 -31.71
C LEU A 162 -11.80 -27.39 -32.07
N LYS A 163 -12.56 -26.95 -33.08
CA LYS A 163 -12.70 -25.52 -33.39
C LYS A 163 -13.41 -24.79 -32.25
N GLU A 164 -14.47 -25.36 -31.69
CA GLU A 164 -15.16 -24.79 -30.53
C GLU A 164 -14.23 -24.71 -29.31
N GLU A 165 -13.46 -25.76 -29.02
CA GLU A 165 -12.44 -25.75 -27.95
C GLU A 165 -11.37 -24.67 -28.18
N ARG A 166 -10.91 -24.50 -29.41
CA ARG A 166 -9.95 -23.44 -29.77
C ARG A 166 -10.53 -22.04 -29.57
N GLU A 167 -11.79 -21.81 -29.97
CA GLU A 167 -12.47 -20.53 -29.76
C GLU A 167 -12.70 -20.25 -28.27
N GLN A 168 -13.03 -21.28 -27.47
CA GLN A 168 -13.12 -21.13 -26.02
C GLN A 168 -11.81 -20.64 -25.42
N VAL A 169 -10.66 -21.26 -25.78
CA VAL A 169 -9.35 -20.84 -25.28
C VAL A 169 -9.00 -19.40 -25.70
N LYS A 170 -9.35 -19.00 -26.93
CA LYS A 170 -9.12 -17.63 -27.42
C LYS A 170 -10.01 -16.56 -26.78
N CYS A 171 -11.21 -16.91 -26.33
CA CYS A 171 -12.12 -15.96 -25.68
C CYS A 171 -11.76 -15.64 -24.23
N PHE A 172 -10.80 -16.36 -23.63
CA PHE A 172 -10.30 -16.07 -22.28
C PHE A 172 -9.14 -15.05 -22.23
N ASP A 173 -8.59 -14.66 -23.39
CA ASP A 173 -7.66 -13.52 -23.57
C ASP A 173 -8.42 -12.18 -23.77
#